data_AF-A0A2N1N013-F1
#
_entry.id   AF-A0A2N1N013-F1
#
_cell.length_a   1.000
_cell.length_b   1.000
_cell.length_c   1.000
_cell.angle_alpha   90.00
_cell.angle_beta   90.00
_cell.angle_gamma   90.00
#
_symmetry.space_group_name_H-M   'P 1'
#
loop_
_entity.id
_entity.type
_entity.pdbx_description
1 polymer ?
#
loop_
_entity_poly.entity_id
_entity_poly.type
_entity_poly.pdbx_seq_one_letter_code
_entity_poly.pdbx_strand_id
1 'polypeptide(L)'
;MSEKTFSFNLTQESPFPIGLISNSPWEFCSFEPLIYIYFNILFVIIAYPLYRIIAGFFNWELNDKTPAKHFSDMLALVRYDFIVFVLGGYAATFNWIMILSFYISIFAYGLLAEVPFTKTSLPRWRYWPIGMWNLFITAFCAVLAMAGFHIYLAIRLMEENKYKERDNIFIAWYLGCLLIPLILMILAYIVKQEQNTRILTRCYLKVIRIFKRNHNYQPLPTNENEPTENQQQQQTEEEEEDSDPKPYHEFASIHPHHWQIFYTLAFFTRFNHPVSQAAGGITLAIYTQGIGAYGPDNYLTERINPIQNVIPAET
;
A
#
# COMPACT_ATOMS: atom_id res chain seq x y z
N MET A 1 45.05 -13.09 8.11
CA MET A 1 43.97 -12.63 7.23
C MET A 1 43.57 -11.25 7.70
N SER A 2 43.87 -10.22 6.92
CA SER A 2 43.57 -8.82 7.25
C SER A 2 42.06 -8.60 7.08
N GLU A 3 41.38 -8.21 8.17
CA GLU A 3 40.04 -7.63 8.11
C GLU A 3 40.15 -6.35 7.29
N LYS A 4 39.69 -6.40 6.04
CA LYS A 4 39.39 -5.19 5.28
C LYS A 4 38.15 -4.58 5.92
N THR A 5 38.35 -3.61 6.79
CA THR A 5 37.32 -2.63 7.16
C THR A 5 36.87 -1.93 5.87
N PHE A 6 35.71 -2.35 5.35
CA PHE A 6 35.02 -1.62 4.29
C PHE A 6 34.55 -0.31 4.91
N SER A 7 35.24 0.79 4.63
CA SER A 7 34.76 2.12 4.96
C SER A 7 33.50 2.41 4.15
N PHE A 8 32.37 2.61 4.81
CA PHE A 8 31.23 3.27 4.18
C PHE A 8 31.67 4.68 3.79
N ASN A 9 31.93 4.92 2.50
CA ASN A 9 32.10 6.27 1.98
C ASN A 9 30.72 6.95 2.03
N LEU A 10 30.38 7.53 3.19
CA LEU A 10 29.23 8.40 3.40
C LEU A 10 29.33 9.71 2.58
N THR A 11 30.50 9.98 2.01
CA THR A 11 30.78 11.11 1.15
C THR A 11 31.33 10.61 -0.18
N GLN A 12 30.49 9.94 -0.98
CA GLN A 12 30.74 9.95 -2.41
C GLN A 12 30.44 11.38 -2.88
N GLU A 13 31.49 12.14 -3.22
CA GLU A 13 31.31 13.44 -3.84
C GLU A 13 30.42 13.24 -5.08
N SER A 14 29.25 13.87 -5.06
CA SER A 14 28.37 13.91 -6.21
C SER A 14 29.19 14.44 -7.40
N PRO A 15 29.04 13.87 -8.61
CA PRO A 15 29.66 14.43 -9.81
C PRO A 15 29.09 15.82 -10.19
N PHE A 16 28.20 16.38 -9.36
CA PHE A 16 27.51 17.65 -9.53
C PHE A 16 27.88 18.64 -8.40
N PRO A 17 27.85 19.96 -8.66
CA PRO A 17 28.42 20.98 -7.78
C PRO A 17 27.92 20.90 -6.33
N ILE A 18 28.89 21.02 -5.42
CA ILE A 18 28.72 20.97 -3.96
C ILE A 18 27.82 22.15 -3.55
N GLY A 19 26.57 21.86 -3.16
CA GLY A 19 25.67 22.90 -2.64
C GLY A 19 24.18 22.57 -2.49
N LEU A 20 23.67 21.46 -3.03
CA LEU A 20 22.23 21.17 -2.98
C LEU A 20 21.85 19.80 -2.41
N ILE A 21 22.82 18.95 -2.08
CA ILE A 21 22.57 17.62 -1.52
C ILE A 21 23.18 17.59 -0.13
N SER A 22 22.33 17.53 0.89
CA SER A 22 22.79 17.12 2.20
C SER A 22 22.73 15.60 2.26
N ASN A 23 23.90 14.99 2.38
CA ASN A 23 24.11 13.55 2.39
C ASN A 23 23.86 12.95 3.78
N SER A 24 23.17 13.67 4.66
CA SER A 24 22.89 13.21 6.01
C SER A 24 21.81 12.13 5.95
N PRO A 25 22.06 10.90 6.46
CA PRO A 25 21.01 9.89 6.59
C PRO A 25 19.86 10.33 7.52
N TRP A 26 20.09 11.39 8.31
CA TRP A 26 19.12 12.04 9.20
C TRP A 26 18.17 12.99 8.47
N GLU A 27 18.45 13.30 7.20
CA GLU A 27 17.46 13.93 6.36
C GLU A 27 16.49 12.84 5.89
N PHE A 28 15.33 12.83 6.55
CA PHE A 28 14.21 11.95 6.22
C PHE A 28 13.74 12.15 4.77
N CYS A 29 14.11 13.27 4.16
CA CYS A 29 13.78 13.66 2.79
C CYS A 29 15.06 14.08 2.06
N SER A 30 15.26 13.62 0.82
CA SER A 30 16.33 14.12 -0.05
C SER A 30 15.74 14.53 -1.39
N PHE A 31 16.11 15.69 -1.93
CA PHE A 31 15.64 16.09 -3.25
C PHE A 31 16.73 16.80 -4.03
N GLU A 32 17.04 16.27 -5.22
CA GLU A 32 17.90 16.91 -6.20
C GLU A 32 17.14 16.92 -7.55
N PRO A 33 16.84 18.10 -8.13
CA PRO A 33 15.98 18.20 -9.29
C PRO A 33 16.46 17.45 -10.54
N LEU A 34 17.76 17.48 -10.84
CA LEU A 34 18.30 16.83 -12.05
C LEU A 34 18.26 15.31 -11.93
N ILE A 35 18.65 14.77 -10.78
CA ILE A 35 18.56 13.34 -10.46
C ILE A 35 17.10 12.89 -10.51
N TYR A 36 16.17 13.69 -9.99
CA TYR A 36 14.73 13.39 -10.09
C TYR A 36 14.25 13.37 -11.55
N ILE A 37 14.71 14.29 -12.40
CA ILE A 37 14.39 14.28 -13.84
C ILE A 37 14.92 12.99 -14.49
N TYR A 38 16.18 12.62 -14.25
CA TYR A 38 16.75 11.37 -14.79
C TYR A 38 16.02 10.12 -14.27
N PHE A 39 15.66 10.12 -12.99
CA PHE A 39 14.88 9.05 -12.36
C PHE A 39 13.55 8.83 -13.10
N ASN A 40 12.78 9.90 -13.36
CA ASN A 40 11.52 9.80 -14.08
C ASN A 40 11.69 9.42 -15.55
N ILE A 41 12.71 9.95 -16.23
CA ILE A 41 13.01 9.58 -17.62
C ILE A 41 13.25 8.06 -17.70
N LEU A 42 14.08 7.54 -16.81
CA LEU A 42 14.51 6.14 -16.84
C LEU A 42 13.42 5.18 -16.34
N PHE A 43 12.71 5.49 -15.27
CA PHE A 43 11.77 4.55 -14.64
C PHE A 43 10.30 4.77 -15.01
N VAL A 44 9.97 5.88 -15.67
CA VAL A 44 8.59 6.15 -16.13
C VAL A 44 8.55 6.34 -17.64
N ILE A 45 9.22 7.36 -18.16
CA ILE A 45 9.08 7.78 -19.57
C ILE A 45 9.57 6.70 -20.53
N ILE A 46 10.67 6.03 -20.22
CA ILE A 46 11.21 4.93 -21.04
C ILE A 46 10.55 3.61 -20.63
N ALA A 47 10.56 3.29 -19.34
CA ALA A 47 10.17 1.97 -18.85
C ALA A 47 8.70 1.62 -19.13
N TYR A 48 7.77 2.57 -18.94
CA TYR A 48 6.34 2.31 -19.14
C TYR A 48 6.00 1.90 -20.58
N PRO A 49 6.31 2.70 -21.61
CA PRO A 49 6.02 2.30 -22.98
C PRO A 49 6.84 1.07 -23.39
N LEU A 50 8.10 0.95 -22.97
CA LEU A 50 8.92 -0.20 -23.28
C LEU A 50 8.30 -1.51 -22.75
N TYR A 51 7.84 -1.51 -21.49
CA TYR A 51 7.14 -2.65 -20.91
C TYR A 51 5.87 -2.98 -21.69
N ARG A 52 5.02 -1.97 -22.00
CA ARG A 52 3.76 -2.19 -22.75
C ARG A 52 3.99 -2.74 -24.16
N ILE A 53 5.02 -2.25 -24.87
CA ILE A 53 5.37 -2.72 -26.22
C ILE A 53 5.82 -4.18 -26.17
N ILE A 54 6.73 -4.52 -25.26
CA ILE A 54 7.26 -5.88 -25.14
C ILE A 54 6.16 -6.84 -24.68
N ALA A 55 5.42 -6.48 -23.63
CA ALA A 55 4.32 -7.28 -23.12
C ALA A 55 3.23 -7.50 -24.18
N GLY A 56 2.90 -6.46 -24.97
CA GLY A 56 1.99 -6.59 -26.10
C GLY A 56 2.53 -7.50 -27.22
N PHE A 57 3.82 -7.38 -27.57
CA PHE A 57 4.46 -8.23 -28.58
C PHE A 57 4.43 -9.72 -28.20
N PHE A 58 4.63 -10.03 -26.91
CA PHE A 58 4.59 -11.40 -26.40
C PHE A 58 3.21 -11.85 -25.91
N ASN A 59 2.16 -11.04 -26.10
CA ASN A 59 0.78 -11.31 -25.64
C ASN A 59 0.69 -11.65 -24.14
N TRP A 60 1.44 -10.92 -23.30
CA TRP A 60 1.31 -11.00 -21.85
C TRP A 60 -0.04 -10.43 -21.39
N GLU A 61 -0.48 -10.85 -20.21
CA GLU A 61 -1.72 -10.40 -19.59
C GLU A 61 -1.60 -8.91 -19.21
N LEU A 62 -2.43 -8.09 -19.87
CA LEU A 62 -2.46 -6.64 -19.71
C LEU A 62 -3.90 -6.16 -19.71
N ASN A 63 -4.18 -5.10 -18.96
CA ASN A 63 -5.44 -4.37 -19.14
C ASN A 63 -5.41 -3.59 -20.46
N ASP A 64 -6.53 -3.62 -21.18
CA ASP A 64 -6.79 -2.73 -22.30
C ASP A 64 -6.95 -1.30 -21.80
N LYS A 65 -6.22 -0.37 -22.42
CA LYS A 65 -6.12 1.02 -21.96
C LYS A 65 -6.24 1.97 -23.14
N THR A 66 -7.05 3.00 -22.97
CA THR A 66 -7.09 4.13 -23.92
C THR A 66 -5.82 4.99 -23.76
N PRO A 67 -5.45 5.82 -24.74
CA PRO A 67 -4.34 6.76 -24.61
C PRO A 67 -4.45 7.67 -23.37
N ALA A 68 -5.67 8.12 -23.05
CA ALA A 68 -5.94 8.91 -21.85
C ALA A 68 -5.65 8.12 -20.56
N LYS A 69 -6.00 6.83 -20.52
CA LYS A 69 -5.70 5.96 -19.37
C LYS A 69 -4.20 5.72 -19.23
N HIS A 70 -3.48 5.50 -20.34
CA HIS A 70 -2.02 5.42 -20.32
C HIS A 70 -1.36 6.67 -19.74
N PHE A 71 -1.80 7.85 -20.19
CA PHE A 71 -1.30 9.12 -19.65
C PHE A 71 -1.60 9.28 -18.16
N SER A 72 -2.81 8.92 -17.72
CA SER A 72 -3.20 8.96 -16.30
C SER A 72 -2.34 8.04 -15.44
N ASP A 73 -2.03 6.83 -15.92
CA ASP A 73 -1.18 5.88 -15.20
C ASP A 73 0.28 6.37 -15.13
N MET A 74 0.82 6.97 -16.19
CA MET A 74 2.14 7.60 -16.16
C MET A 74 2.20 8.77 -15.18
N LEU A 75 1.16 9.61 -15.13
CA LEU A 75 1.07 10.68 -14.12
C LEU A 75 0.91 10.13 -12.70
N ALA A 76 0.26 8.98 -12.52
CA ALA A 76 0.23 8.30 -11.22
C ALA A 76 1.65 7.87 -10.82
N LEU A 77 2.42 7.26 -11.73
CA LEU A 77 3.82 6.90 -11.50
C LEU A 77 4.64 8.12 -11.09
N VAL A 78 4.62 9.22 -11.85
CA VAL A 78 5.39 10.43 -11.51
C VAL A 78 5.05 10.96 -10.11
N ARG A 79 3.76 10.94 -9.72
CA ARG A 79 3.30 11.40 -8.39
C ARG A 79 3.79 10.49 -7.26
N TYR A 80 3.67 9.19 -7.42
CA TYR A 80 4.13 8.23 -6.41
C TYR A 80 5.66 8.17 -6.35
N ASP A 81 6.32 8.28 -7.51
CA ASP A 81 7.77 8.35 -7.63
C ASP A 81 8.34 9.59 -6.96
N PHE A 82 7.63 10.74 -6.97
CA PHE A 82 8.04 11.90 -6.18
C PHE A 82 8.15 11.56 -4.69
N ILE A 83 7.13 10.91 -4.14
CA ILE A 83 7.08 10.55 -2.72
C ILE A 83 8.20 9.54 -2.40
N VAL A 84 8.33 8.50 -3.21
CA VAL A 84 9.38 7.47 -3.05
C VAL A 84 10.75 8.08 -3.21
N PHE A 85 10.97 8.94 -4.20
CA PHE A 85 12.25 9.59 -4.45
C PHE A 85 12.70 10.42 -3.24
N VAL A 86 11.78 11.23 -2.72
CA VAL A 86 12.04 12.13 -1.60
C VAL A 86 12.28 11.34 -0.31
N LEU A 87 11.34 10.47 0.09
CA LEU A 87 11.41 9.77 1.38
C LEU A 87 12.35 8.55 1.37
N GLY A 88 12.55 7.95 0.20
CA GLY A 88 13.44 6.80 0.00
C GLY A 88 14.90 7.17 -0.23
N GLY A 89 15.26 8.46 -0.17
CA GLY A 89 16.66 8.88 -0.26
C GLY A 89 17.29 8.72 -1.65
N TYR A 90 16.48 8.66 -2.71
CA TYR A 90 16.97 8.30 -4.04
C TYR A 90 17.83 9.37 -4.70
N ALA A 91 17.84 10.60 -4.20
CA ALA A 91 18.81 11.61 -4.63
C ALA A 91 20.26 11.15 -4.37
N ALA A 92 20.48 10.34 -3.32
CA ALA A 92 21.81 9.85 -2.96
C ALA A 92 22.08 8.41 -3.40
N THR A 93 21.04 7.59 -3.58
CA THR A 93 21.20 6.15 -3.88
C THR A 93 20.97 5.78 -5.33
N PHE A 94 20.40 6.66 -6.14
CA PHE A 94 20.15 6.41 -7.55
C PHE A 94 21.46 6.25 -8.33
N ASN A 95 21.66 5.07 -8.93
CA ASN A 95 22.85 4.76 -9.71
C ASN A 95 22.62 3.66 -10.76
N TRP A 96 23.68 3.26 -11.46
CA TRP A 96 23.62 2.25 -12.52
C TRP A 96 23.19 0.85 -12.04
N ILE A 97 23.51 0.45 -10.80
CA ILE A 97 23.11 -0.85 -10.24
C ILE A 97 21.60 -0.92 -10.11
N MET A 98 21.01 0.16 -9.59
CA MET A 98 19.56 0.31 -9.47
C MET A 98 18.89 0.28 -10.85
N ILE A 99 19.43 1.03 -11.82
CA ILE A 99 18.90 1.06 -13.19
C ILE A 99 18.94 -0.34 -13.83
N LEU A 100 20.08 -1.03 -13.76
CA LEU A 100 20.23 -2.36 -14.33
C LEU A 100 19.28 -3.37 -13.66
N SER A 101 19.22 -3.36 -12.33
CA SER A 101 18.34 -4.24 -11.57
C SER A 101 16.88 -3.98 -11.91
N PHE A 102 16.49 -2.71 -12.03
CA PHE A 102 15.13 -2.33 -12.44
C PHE A 102 14.74 -2.93 -13.79
N TYR A 103 15.55 -2.72 -14.82
CA TYR A 103 15.21 -3.20 -16.17
C TYR A 103 15.23 -4.72 -16.27
N ILE A 104 16.10 -5.42 -15.54
CA ILE A 104 16.02 -6.88 -15.46
C ILE A 104 14.73 -7.31 -14.77
N SER A 105 14.40 -6.68 -13.63
CA SER A 105 13.27 -7.08 -12.80
C SER A 105 11.91 -6.78 -13.41
N ILE A 106 11.75 -5.69 -14.17
CA ILE A 106 10.44 -5.34 -14.75
C ILE A 106 9.97 -6.42 -15.74
N PHE A 107 10.89 -6.98 -16.52
CA PHE A 107 10.59 -8.08 -17.44
C PHE A 107 10.61 -9.44 -16.76
N ALA A 108 11.53 -9.68 -15.82
CA ALA A 108 11.55 -10.94 -15.08
C ALA A 108 10.25 -11.14 -14.27
N TYR A 109 9.73 -10.08 -13.66
CA TYR A 109 8.46 -10.12 -12.95
C TYR A 109 7.27 -10.27 -13.91
N GLY A 110 7.29 -9.57 -15.06
CA GLY A 110 6.28 -9.77 -16.11
C GLY A 110 6.22 -11.23 -16.59
N LEU A 111 7.36 -11.84 -16.90
CA LEU A 111 7.46 -13.24 -17.27
C LEU A 111 7.00 -14.18 -16.15
N LEU A 112 7.33 -13.87 -14.90
CA LEU A 112 6.89 -14.64 -13.76
C LEU A 112 5.37 -14.64 -13.64
N ALA A 113 4.70 -13.53 -13.94
CA ALA A 113 3.24 -13.43 -13.93
C ALA A 113 2.57 -14.28 -15.03
N GLU A 114 3.26 -14.58 -16.13
CA GLU A 114 2.74 -15.39 -17.23
C GLU A 114 2.75 -16.90 -16.97
N VAL A 115 3.41 -17.35 -15.90
CA VAL A 115 3.50 -18.79 -15.60
C VAL A 115 2.10 -19.33 -15.25
N PRO A 116 1.65 -20.49 -15.77
CA PRO A 116 0.26 -20.92 -15.58
C PRO A 116 -0.20 -21.02 -14.12
N PHE A 117 0.71 -21.40 -13.20
CA PHE A 117 0.38 -21.50 -11.78
C PHE A 117 0.31 -20.14 -11.07
N THR A 118 0.90 -19.07 -11.61
CA THR A 118 0.86 -17.71 -11.03
C THR A 118 -0.38 -16.93 -11.42
N LYS A 119 -1.14 -17.40 -12.41
CA LYS A 119 -2.45 -16.84 -12.82
C LYS A 119 -3.57 -17.20 -11.83
N THR A 120 -3.29 -17.04 -10.54
CA THR A 120 -4.24 -17.30 -9.45
C THR A 120 -4.30 -16.11 -8.49
N SER A 121 -5.51 -15.72 -8.09
CA SER A 121 -5.73 -14.55 -7.25
C SER A 121 -5.52 -14.86 -5.76
N LEU A 122 -5.04 -13.87 -4.98
CA LEU A 122 -4.84 -13.96 -3.53
C LEU A 122 -6.07 -14.43 -2.71
N PRO A 123 -7.32 -14.02 -3.00
CA PRO A 123 -8.48 -14.48 -2.24
C PRO A 123 -8.68 -16.01 -2.25
N ARG A 124 -8.11 -16.70 -3.24
CA ARG A 124 -8.19 -18.17 -3.39
C ARG A 124 -6.93 -18.88 -2.87
N TRP A 125 -6.15 -18.26 -1.98
CA TRP A 125 -4.87 -18.79 -1.51
C TRP A 125 -4.91 -20.24 -1.01
N ARG A 126 -6.03 -20.66 -0.40
CA ARG A 126 -6.24 -22.05 0.06
C ARG A 126 -6.25 -23.08 -1.08
N TYR A 127 -6.54 -22.64 -2.30
CA TYR A 127 -6.65 -23.45 -3.50
C TYR A 127 -5.49 -23.21 -4.47
N TRP A 128 -4.44 -22.51 -4.03
CA TRP A 128 -3.29 -22.27 -4.87
C TRP A 128 -2.58 -23.57 -5.24
N PRO A 129 -2.14 -23.72 -6.50
CA PRO A 129 -1.28 -24.84 -6.89
C PRO A 129 0.04 -24.79 -6.13
N ILE A 130 0.69 -25.95 -5.96
CA ILE A 130 1.96 -26.07 -5.22
C ILE A 130 3.04 -25.13 -5.78
N GLY A 131 3.09 -24.94 -7.10
CA GLY A 131 4.01 -23.99 -7.74
C GLY A 131 3.84 -22.55 -7.26
N MET A 132 2.59 -22.10 -7.07
CA MET A 132 2.31 -20.75 -6.55
C MET A 132 2.70 -20.64 -5.08
N TRP A 133 2.45 -21.68 -4.28
CA TRP A 133 2.91 -21.73 -2.89
C TRP A 133 4.43 -21.64 -2.77
N ASN A 134 5.16 -22.42 -3.56
CA ASN A 134 6.63 -22.38 -3.58
C ASN A 134 7.13 -20.98 -3.98
N LEU A 135 6.51 -20.37 -4.99
CA LEU A 135 6.85 -19.01 -5.40
C LEU A 135 6.59 -18.00 -4.28
N PHE A 136 5.41 -18.06 -3.67
CA PHE A 136 5.02 -17.15 -2.59
C PHE A 136 5.93 -17.27 -1.38
N ILE A 137 6.23 -18.50 -0.94
CA ILE A 137 7.16 -18.75 0.19
C ILE A 137 8.56 -18.22 -0.15
N THR A 138 9.04 -18.46 -1.38
CA THR A 138 10.35 -17.96 -1.81
C THR A 138 10.40 -16.43 -1.81
N ALA A 139 9.38 -15.77 -2.36
CA ALA A 139 9.27 -14.32 -2.36
C ALA A 139 9.16 -13.76 -0.94
N PHE A 140 8.39 -14.40 -0.07
CA PHE A 140 8.25 -14.02 1.34
C PHE A 140 9.59 -14.13 2.09
N CYS A 141 10.29 -15.26 1.96
CA CYS A 141 11.62 -15.44 2.54
C CYS A 141 12.64 -14.42 2.01
N ALA A 142 12.60 -14.11 0.71
CA ALA A 142 13.48 -13.11 0.10
C ALA A 142 13.20 -11.71 0.68
N VAL A 143 11.92 -11.32 0.81
CA VAL A 143 11.54 -10.04 1.42
C VAL A 143 11.98 -9.98 2.89
N LEU A 144 11.79 -11.05 3.67
CA LEU A 144 12.26 -11.09 5.06
C LEU A 144 13.78 -11.01 5.19
N ALA A 145 14.52 -11.73 4.35
CA ALA A 145 15.98 -11.68 4.33
C ALA A 145 16.48 -10.27 3.98
N MET A 146 15.88 -9.64 2.96
CA MET A 146 16.21 -8.27 2.59
C MET A 146 15.82 -7.26 3.67
N ALA A 147 14.66 -7.43 4.33
CA ALA A 147 14.27 -6.58 5.45
C ALA A 147 15.28 -6.70 6.60
N GLY A 148 15.67 -7.92 6.98
CA GLY A 148 16.69 -8.16 8.00
C GLY A 148 18.05 -7.55 7.64
N PHE A 149 18.48 -7.69 6.38
CA PHE A 149 19.70 -7.06 5.88
C PHE A 149 19.65 -5.53 5.97
N HIS A 150 18.53 -4.92 5.60
CA HIS A 150 18.40 -3.47 5.67
C HIS A 150 18.28 -2.95 7.12
N ILE A 151 17.66 -3.71 8.02
CA ILE A 151 17.69 -3.42 9.47
C ILE A 151 19.12 -3.49 10.00
N TYR A 152 19.89 -4.49 9.58
CA TYR A 152 21.31 -4.58 9.92
C TYR A 152 22.10 -3.35 9.43
N LEU A 153 21.87 -2.90 8.19
CA LEU A 153 22.49 -1.68 7.67
C LEU A 153 22.07 -0.44 8.48
N ALA A 154 20.80 -0.34 8.88
CA ALA A 154 20.31 0.74 9.72
C ALA A 154 21.03 0.79 11.08
N ILE A 155 21.20 -0.37 11.73
CA ILE A 155 21.90 -0.50 13.02
C ILE A 155 23.37 -0.13 12.88
N ARG A 156 24.06 -0.63 11.85
CA ARG A 156 25.47 -0.29 11.59
C ARG A 156 25.69 1.20 11.41
N LEU A 157 24.79 1.84 10.66
CA LEU A 157 24.84 3.27 10.43
C LEU A 157 24.66 4.08 11.73
N MET A 158 23.85 3.58 12.68
CA MET A 158 23.74 4.17 14.01
C MET A 158 25.01 3.96 14.85
N GLU A 159 25.60 2.76 14.83
CA GLU A 159 26.83 2.48 15.60
C GLU A 159 28.00 3.39 15.18
N GLU A 160 28.12 3.69 13.88
CA GLU A 160 29.17 4.56 13.35
C GLU A 160 28.94 6.05 13.65
N ASN A 161 27.68 6.48 13.68
CA ASN A 161 27.32 7.87 13.95
C ASN A 161 27.16 8.07 15.46
N LYS A 162 28.09 8.77 16.11
CA LYS A 162 28.14 9.02 17.58
C LYS A 162 26.93 9.76 18.20
N TYR A 163 25.79 9.86 17.51
CA TYR A 163 24.60 10.64 17.88
C TYR A 163 23.42 9.77 18.36
N LYS A 164 23.62 9.11 19.51
CA LYS A 164 22.70 8.13 20.11
C LYS A 164 21.23 8.56 20.25
N GLU A 165 20.95 9.84 20.44
CA GLU A 165 19.56 10.34 20.56
C GLU A 165 18.83 10.42 19.21
N ARG A 166 19.54 10.70 18.11
CA ARG A 166 18.95 10.74 16.76
C ARG A 166 18.75 9.33 16.21
N ASP A 167 19.64 8.41 16.57
CA ASP A 167 19.62 7.00 16.19
C ASP A 167 18.28 6.30 16.49
N ASN A 168 17.71 6.53 17.67
CA ASN A 168 16.43 5.93 18.07
C ASN A 168 15.25 6.44 17.22
N ILE A 169 15.29 7.70 16.79
CA ILE A 169 14.24 8.31 15.97
C ILE A 169 14.28 7.73 14.55
N PHE A 170 15.48 7.52 14.00
CA PHE A 170 15.63 6.93 12.66
C PHE A 170 15.12 5.50 12.60
N ILE A 171 15.49 4.61 13.54
CA ILE A 171 14.95 3.25 13.55
C ILE A 171 13.43 3.25 13.75
N ALA A 172 12.90 4.10 14.63
CA ALA A 172 11.46 4.19 14.85
C ALA A 172 10.72 4.63 13.59
N TRP A 173 11.23 5.63 12.88
CA TRP A 173 10.71 6.07 11.57
C TRP A 173 10.82 4.97 10.52
N TYR A 174 12.01 4.35 10.43
CA TYR A 174 12.34 3.33 9.45
C TYR A 174 11.43 2.11 9.60
N LEU A 175 11.37 1.51 10.80
CA LEU A 175 10.47 0.40 11.10
C LEU A 175 8.99 0.82 11.07
N GLY A 176 8.67 2.05 11.47
CA GLY A 176 7.31 2.59 11.43
C GLY A 176 6.73 2.58 10.02
N CYS A 177 7.55 2.81 8.99
CA CYS A 177 7.09 2.74 7.60
C CYS A 177 6.65 1.31 7.19
N LEU A 178 7.15 0.24 7.83
CA LEU A 178 6.72 -1.15 7.55
C LEU A 178 5.31 -1.41 8.08
N LEU A 179 4.85 -0.59 9.03
CA LEU A 179 3.50 -0.71 9.59
C LEU A 179 2.46 -0.05 8.70
N ILE A 180 2.84 0.83 7.76
CA ILE A 180 1.90 1.55 6.90
C ILE A 180 1.01 0.57 6.10
N PRO A 181 1.54 -0.46 5.40
CA PRO A 181 0.69 -1.40 4.67
C PRO A 181 -0.24 -2.19 5.59
N LEU A 182 0.22 -2.54 6.79
CA LEU A 182 -0.59 -3.24 7.79
C LEU A 182 -1.75 -2.36 8.27
N ILE A 183 -1.47 -1.09 8.58
CA ILE A 183 -2.48 -0.10 8.97
C ILE A 183 -3.50 0.10 7.84
N LEU A 184 -3.04 0.29 6.59
CA LEU A 184 -3.93 0.46 5.44
C LEU A 184 -4.80 -0.79 5.21
N MET A 185 -4.25 -2.00 5.39
CA MET A 185 -5.03 -3.24 5.28
C MET A 185 -6.06 -3.39 6.40
N ILE A 186 -5.73 -3.00 7.64
CA ILE A 186 -6.67 -2.98 8.76
C ILE A 186 -7.80 -1.97 8.49
N LEU A 187 -7.45 -0.76 8.03
CA LEU A 187 -8.44 0.26 7.67
C LEU A 187 -9.34 -0.22 6.52
N ALA A 188 -8.77 -0.81 5.47
CA ALA A 188 -9.54 -1.39 4.37
C ALA A 188 -10.49 -2.50 4.85
N TYR A 189 -10.05 -3.32 5.81
CA TYR A 189 -10.91 -4.33 6.44
C TYR A 189 -12.04 -3.71 7.24
N ILE A 190 -11.77 -2.68 8.05
CA ILE A 190 -12.80 -1.96 8.81
C ILE A 190 -13.83 -1.32 7.87
N VAL A 191 -13.36 -0.63 6.82
CA VAL A 191 -14.23 0.01 5.81
C VAL A 191 -15.08 -1.04 5.11
N LYS A 192 -14.50 -2.17 4.70
CA LYS A 192 -15.25 -3.29 4.12
C LYS A 192 -16.34 -3.80 5.07
N GLN A 193 -16.02 -3.98 6.35
CA GLN A 193 -17.01 -4.44 7.34
C GLN A 193 -18.11 -3.42 7.54
N GLU A 194 -17.78 -2.13 7.58
CA GLU A 194 -18.77 -1.07 7.67
C GLU A 194 -19.68 -1.03 6.44
N GLN A 195 -19.12 -1.12 5.23
CA GLN A 195 -19.88 -1.10 3.99
C GLN A 195 -20.83 -2.32 3.89
N ASN A 196 -20.31 -3.51 4.20
CA ASN A 196 -21.04 -4.75 3.97
C ASN A 196 -21.96 -5.15 5.14
N THR A 197 -21.73 -4.65 6.36
CA THR A 197 -22.47 -5.08 7.58
C THR A 197 -22.93 -3.94 8.48
N ARG A 198 -22.48 -2.70 8.26
CA ARG A 198 -22.77 -1.52 9.10
C ARG A 198 -22.33 -1.66 10.56
N ILE A 199 -21.27 -2.44 10.83
CA ILE A 199 -20.84 -2.77 12.18
C ILE A 199 -20.53 -1.54 13.06
N LEU A 200 -19.83 -0.53 12.53
CA LEU A 200 -19.49 0.68 13.28
C LEU A 200 -20.74 1.52 13.52
N THR A 201 -21.59 1.66 12.49
CA THR A 201 -22.86 2.37 12.61
C THR A 201 -23.76 1.71 13.67
N ARG A 202 -23.88 0.38 13.67
CA ARG A 202 -24.64 -0.37 14.69
C ARG A 202 -24.06 -0.17 16.09
N CYS A 203 -22.74 -0.24 16.24
CA CYS A 203 -22.08 0.04 17.52
C CYS A 203 -22.36 1.46 18.01
N TYR A 204 -22.25 2.45 17.13
CA TYR A 204 -22.52 3.87 17.45
C TYR A 204 -23.98 4.10 17.86
N LEU A 205 -24.94 3.57 17.09
CA LEU A 205 -26.37 3.66 17.42
C LEU A 205 -26.67 2.97 18.76
N LYS A 206 -26.06 1.82 19.04
CA LYS A 206 -26.21 1.13 20.34
C LYS A 206 -25.71 1.99 21.50
N VAL A 207 -24.57 2.68 21.34
CA VAL A 207 -24.04 3.60 22.36
C VAL A 207 -25.00 4.78 22.57
N ILE A 208 -25.49 5.42 21.51
CA ILE A 208 -26.47 6.51 21.62
C ILE A 208 -27.73 6.05 22.34
N ARG A 209 -28.26 4.87 22.00
CA ARG A 209 -29.46 4.30 22.66
C ARG A 209 -29.24 4.14 24.17
N ILE A 210 -28.07 3.68 24.59
CA ILE A 210 -27.72 3.57 26.02
C ILE A 210 -27.72 4.96 26.69
N PHE A 211 -27.12 5.97 26.05
CA PHE A 211 -27.09 7.33 26.58
C PHE A 211 -28.48 7.98 26.63
N LYS A 212 -29.31 7.85 25.59
CA LYS A 212 -30.70 8.32 25.58
C LYS A 212 -31.54 7.65 26.68
N ARG A 213 -31.42 6.33 26.84
CA ARG A 213 -32.13 5.58 27.89
C ARG A 213 -31.74 6.00 29.30
N ASN A 214 -30.47 6.31 29.54
CA ASN A 214 -30.01 6.81 30.84
C ASN A 214 -30.46 8.26 31.11
N HIS A 215 -30.60 9.10 30.08
CA HIS A 215 -31.06 10.48 30.25
C HIS A 215 -32.58 10.58 30.49
N ASN A 216 -33.36 9.65 29.96
CA ASN A 216 -34.82 9.59 30.13
C ASN A 216 -35.28 8.80 31.37
N TYR A 217 -34.38 8.44 32.30
CA TYR A 217 -34.76 7.76 33.53
C TYR A 217 -35.40 8.75 34.52
N GLN A 218 -36.69 9.03 34.37
CA GLN A 218 -37.51 9.59 35.45
C GLN A 218 -38.04 8.45 36.32
N PRO A 219 -37.89 8.49 37.66
CA PRO A 219 -38.55 7.53 38.53
C PRO A 219 -40.07 7.68 38.38
N LEU A 220 -40.78 6.55 38.20
CA LEU A 220 -42.23 6.51 38.06
C LEU A 220 -42.91 7.32 39.20
N PRO A 221 -43.85 8.24 38.90
CA PRO A 221 -44.77 8.72 39.91
C PRO A 221 -45.78 7.61 40.21
N THR A 222 -45.84 7.21 41.48
CA THR A 222 -46.84 6.30 42.02
C THR A 222 -48.21 6.99 41.99
N ASN A 223 -48.98 6.85 40.91
CA ASN A 223 -50.42 7.06 40.97
C ASN A 223 -51.13 6.28 39.88
N GLU A 224 -51.92 5.32 40.32
CA GLU A 224 -52.94 4.62 39.55
C GLU A 224 -54.04 5.65 39.21
N ASN A 225 -54.25 5.94 37.92
CA ASN A 225 -55.54 6.24 37.24
C ASN A 225 -55.35 7.13 35.98
N GLU A 226 -55.42 6.48 34.80
CA GLU A 226 -55.79 6.96 33.44
C GLU A 226 -54.93 8.02 32.66
N PRO A 227 -54.96 8.08 31.30
CA PRO A 227 -55.20 7.03 30.29
C PRO A 227 -54.17 6.98 29.11
N THR A 228 -54.35 5.91 28.33
CA THR A 228 -53.58 5.17 27.32
C THR A 228 -53.08 5.87 26.02
N GLU A 229 -53.24 7.17 25.81
CA GLU A 229 -52.90 7.80 24.50
C GLU A 229 -51.40 8.13 24.33
N ASN A 230 -50.74 8.62 25.38
CA ASN A 230 -49.31 8.95 25.32
C ASN A 230 -48.40 7.71 25.18
N GLN A 231 -48.87 6.53 25.60
CA GLN A 231 -48.11 5.28 25.48
C GLN A 231 -48.06 4.77 24.04
N GLN A 232 -49.10 5.00 23.23
CA GLN A 232 -49.12 4.58 21.83
C GLN A 232 -48.23 5.45 20.93
N GLN A 233 -48.19 6.77 21.14
CA GLN A 233 -47.28 7.66 20.40
C GLN A 233 -45.82 7.39 20.73
N GLN A 234 -45.52 7.11 22.01
CA GLN A 234 -44.16 6.78 22.44
C GLN A 234 -43.72 5.40 21.93
N GLN A 235 -44.63 4.43 21.81
CA GLN A 235 -44.36 3.13 21.16
C GLN A 235 -44.19 3.25 19.64
N THR A 236 -44.96 4.12 18.97
CA THR A 236 -44.88 4.26 17.50
C THR A 236 -43.59 4.98 17.08
N GLU A 237 -43.13 5.97 17.83
CA GLU A 237 -41.83 6.61 17.61
C GLU A 237 -40.64 5.67 17.95
N GLU A 238 -40.77 4.81 18.97
CA GLU A 238 -39.75 3.79 19.29
C GLU A 238 -39.65 2.68 18.22
N GLU A 239 -40.75 2.32 17.56
CA GLU A 239 -40.75 1.31 16.47
C GLU A 239 -40.16 1.84 15.15
N GLU A 240 -40.34 3.12 14.79
CA GLU A 240 -39.68 3.70 13.61
C GLU A 240 -38.16 3.94 13.83
N GLU A 241 -37.71 4.16 15.08
CA GLU A 241 -36.28 4.37 15.42
C GLU A 241 -35.46 3.05 15.53
N ASP A 242 -36.11 1.88 15.46
CA ASP A 242 -35.46 0.56 15.65
C ASP A 242 -35.22 -0.25 14.36
N SER A 243 -35.26 0.40 13.18
CA SER A 243 -34.80 -0.29 11.97
C SER A 243 -33.26 -0.37 11.95
N ASP A 244 -32.75 -1.58 12.18
CA ASP A 244 -31.32 -1.89 12.13
C ASP A 244 -30.73 -1.42 10.79
N PRO A 245 -29.61 -0.66 10.76
CA PRO A 245 -29.13 -0.04 9.54
C PRO A 245 -28.81 -1.10 8.50
N LYS A 246 -29.42 -0.95 7.32
CA LYS A 246 -29.18 -1.82 6.17
C LYS A 246 -27.79 -1.57 5.59
N PRO A 247 -27.08 -2.63 5.13
CA PRO A 247 -25.84 -2.48 4.36
C PRO A 247 -26.01 -1.59 3.14
N TYR A 248 -24.90 -1.03 2.67
CA TYR A 248 -24.90 -0.32 1.40
C TYR A 248 -25.22 -1.28 0.25
N HIS A 249 -25.77 -0.73 -0.83
CA HIS A 249 -26.17 -1.50 -2.02
C HIS A 249 -24.96 -2.17 -2.70
N GLU A 250 -23.81 -1.50 -2.69
CA GLU A 250 -22.57 -2.00 -3.26
C GLU A 250 -21.76 -2.78 -2.22
N PHE A 251 -21.26 -3.94 -2.63
CA PHE A 251 -20.43 -4.80 -1.82
C PHE A 251 -18.94 -4.50 -2.03
N ALA A 252 -18.24 -4.20 -0.95
CA ALA A 252 -16.80 -3.98 -0.97
C ALA A 252 -16.03 -5.31 -0.86
N SER A 253 -14.99 -5.46 -1.69
CA SER A 253 -14.01 -6.54 -1.59
C SER A 253 -12.58 -6.01 -1.59
N ILE A 254 -11.72 -6.60 -0.76
CA ILE A 254 -10.31 -6.24 -0.65
C ILE A 254 -9.54 -6.93 -1.78
N HIS A 255 -8.89 -6.14 -2.62
CA HIS A 255 -8.10 -6.63 -3.75
C HIS A 255 -6.77 -5.88 -3.83
N PRO A 256 -5.78 -6.27 -3.01
CA PRO A 256 -4.50 -5.60 -3.01
C PRO A 256 -3.74 -5.96 -4.28
N HIS A 257 -3.12 -4.96 -4.90
CA HIS A 257 -2.22 -5.14 -6.02
C HIS A 257 -0.78 -5.14 -5.51
N HIS A 258 0.09 -5.91 -6.15
CA HIS A 258 1.50 -5.99 -5.78
C HIS A 258 2.19 -4.62 -5.82
N TRP A 259 1.79 -3.71 -6.73
CA TRP A 259 2.39 -2.38 -6.78
C TRP A 259 2.29 -1.62 -5.45
N GLN A 260 1.22 -1.83 -4.68
CA GLN A 260 0.99 -1.16 -3.39
C GLN A 260 1.99 -1.64 -2.32
N ILE A 261 2.30 -2.93 -2.34
CA ILE A 261 3.29 -3.55 -1.44
C ILE A 261 4.69 -3.06 -1.81
N PHE A 262 5.05 -3.16 -3.09
CA PHE A 262 6.40 -2.83 -3.56
C PHE A 262 6.69 -1.33 -3.55
N TYR A 263 5.66 -0.48 -3.72
CA TYR A 263 5.75 0.95 -3.46
C TYR A 263 6.21 1.22 -2.03
N THR A 264 5.63 0.51 -1.05
CA THR A 264 6.01 0.70 0.35
C THR A 264 7.41 0.13 0.64
N LEU A 265 7.76 -1.01 0.05
CA LEU A 265 9.11 -1.58 0.20
C LEU A 265 10.20 -0.70 -0.42
N ALA A 266 9.89 0.11 -1.44
CA ALA A 266 10.86 1.02 -2.05
C ALA A 266 11.35 2.12 -1.11
N PHE A 267 10.64 2.45 -0.03
CA PHE A 267 11.14 3.39 1.00
C PHE A 267 12.31 2.82 1.81
N PHE A 268 12.47 1.49 1.82
CA PHE A 268 13.45 0.78 2.65
C PHE A 268 14.81 0.65 1.97
N THR A 269 14.88 0.82 0.66
CA THR A 269 16.08 0.59 -0.14
C THR A 269 16.95 1.85 -0.26
N ARG A 270 17.12 2.55 0.88
CA ARG A 270 17.70 3.89 0.97
C ARG A 270 19.20 3.95 1.31
N PHE A 271 19.89 2.82 1.28
CA PHE A 271 21.32 2.79 1.63
C PHE A 271 22.21 2.83 0.39
N ASN A 272 23.32 3.57 0.46
CA ASN A 272 24.37 3.52 -0.56
C ASN A 272 25.18 2.23 -0.44
N HIS A 273 24.52 1.10 -0.67
CA HIS A 273 25.10 -0.23 -0.65
C HIS A 273 24.61 -0.99 -1.90
N PRO A 274 25.47 -1.70 -2.65
CA PRO A 274 25.09 -2.37 -3.90
C PRO A 274 23.86 -3.27 -3.77
N VAL A 275 23.76 -4.03 -2.67
CA VAL A 275 22.60 -4.89 -2.39
C VAL A 275 21.31 -4.08 -2.15
N SER A 276 21.41 -2.92 -1.49
CA SER A 276 20.26 -2.04 -1.26
C SER A 276 19.82 -1.35 -2.56
N GLN A 277 20.78 -0.95 -3.41
CA GLN A 277 20.51 -0.35 -4.73
C GLN A 277 19.87 -1.36 -5.69
N ALA A 278 20.36 -2.61 -5.69
CA ALA A 278 19.74 -3.69 -6.45
C ALA A 278 18.31 -3.95 -5.97
N ALA A 279 18.10 -4.02 -4.65
CA ALA A 279 16.77 -4.15 -4.06
C ALA A 279 15.85 -2.99 -4.44
N GLY A 280 16.35 -1.74 -4.44
CA GLY A 280 15.60 -0.56 -4.86
C GLY A 280 15.15 -0.64 -6.31
N GLY A 281 16.05 -1.10 -7.20
CA GLY A 281 15.71 -1.35 -8.59
C GLY A 281 14.62 -2.41 -8.73
N ILE A 282 14.73 -3.53 -8.01
CA ILE A 282 13.74 -4.62 -8.00
C ILE A 282 12.37 -4.10 -7.50
N THR A 283 12.33 -3.40 -6.37
CA THR A 283 11.07 -2.91 -5.79
C THR A 283 10.40 -1.88 -6.70
N LEU A 284 11.17 -0.93 -7.24
CA LEU A 284 10.67 0.06 -8.20
C LEU A 284 10.14 -0.63 -9.45
N ALA A 285 10.83 -1.64 -9.98
CA ALA A 285 10.39 -2.36 -11.17
C ALA A 285 9.05 -3.08 -10.97
N ILE A 286 8.88 -3.77 -9.86
CA ILE A 286 7.64 -4.51 -9.57
C ILE A 286 6.47 -3.53 -9.35
N TYR A 287 6.74 -2.41 -8.69
CA TYR A 287 5.78 -1.32 -8.53
C TYR A 287 5.39 -0.69 -9.87
N THR A 288 6.35 -0.31 -10.72
CA THR A 288 6.11 0.26 -12.05
C THR A 288 5.39 -0.74 -12.95
N GLN A 289 5.75 -2.02 -12.90
CA GLN A 289 5.09 -3.08 -13.65
C GLN A 289 3.61 -3.17 -13.28
N GLY A 290 3.26 -3.13 -11.99
CA GLY A 290 1.86 -3.26 -11.58
C GLY A 290 0.98 -2.10 -12.05
N ILE A 291 1.47 -0.86 -11.98
CA ILE A 291 0.74 0.29 -12.54
C ILE A 291 0.72 0.23 -14.08
N GLY A 292 1.83 -0.17 -14.71
CA GLY A 292 1.93 -0.34 -16.16
C GLY A 292 0.94 -1.36 -16.72
N ALA A 293 0.90 -2.56 -16.13
CA ALA A 293 0.03 -3.65 -16.54
C ALA A 293 -1.44 -3.38 -16.22
N TYR A 294 -1.74 -3.04 -14.95
CA TYR A 294 -3.10 -3.03 -14.43
C TYR A 294 -3.64 -1.62 -14.21
N GLY A 295 -2.81 -0.75 -13.64
CA GLY A 295 -3.18 0.63 -13.28
C GLY A 295 -3.03 0.88 -11.78
N PRO A 296 -3.19 2.12 -11.31
CA PRO A 296 -3.15 2.48 -9.90
C PRO A 296 -4.50 2.16 -9.22
N ASP A 297 -4.90 0.89 -9.24
CA ASP A 297 -6.20 0.45 -8.75
C ASP A 297 -6.34 0.59 -7.21
N ASN A 298 -7.58 0.77 -6.76
CA ASN A 298 -7.91 0.96 -5.34
C ASN A 298 -7.74 -0.33 -4.54
N TYR A 299 -7.40 -0.22 -3.25
CA TYR A 299 -7.37 -1.35 -2.30
C TYR A 299 -8.73 -2.06 -2.14
N LEU A 300 -9.81 -1.29 -2.30
CA LEU A 300 -11.18 -1.75 -2.23
C LEU A 300 -11.79 -1.65 -3.62
N THR A 301 -12.49 -2.72 -4.00
CA THR A 301 -13.29 -2.77 -5.21
C THR A 301 -14.74 -2.92 -4.82
N GLU A 302 -15.61 -2.14 -5.46
CA GLU A 302 -17.04 -2.20 -5.28
C GLU A 302 -17.66 -3.09 -6.36
N ARG A 303 -18.59 -3.95 -5.96
CA ARG A 303 -19.39 -4.76 -6.88
C ARG A 303 -20.85 -4.66 -6.47
N ILE A 304 -21.73 -4.45 -7.46
CA ILE A 304 -23.17 -4.53 -7.23
C ILE A 304 -23.52 -5.95 -6.83
N ASN A 305 -24.24 -6.11 -5.71
CA ASN A 305 -24.64 -7.42 -5.23
C ASN A 305 -25.82 -7.94 -6.08
N PRO A 306 -25.66 -9.01 -6.89
CA PRO A 306 -26.71 -9.45 -7.81
C PRO A 306 -27.95 -9.99 -7.09
N ILE A 307 -27.86 -10.32 -5.80
CA ILE A 307 -28.93 -10.96 -5.02
C ILE A 307 -30.03 -9.97 -4.59
N GLN A 308 -29.80 -8.65 -4.63
CA GLN A 308 -30.82 -7.65 -4.29
C GLN A 308 -31.72 -7.24 -5.47
N ASN A 309 -31.50 -7.79 -6.67
CA ASN A 309 -32.30 -7.48 -7.87
C ASN A 309 -33.41 -8.50 -8.18
N VAL A 310 -33.85 -9.32 -7.21
CA VAL A 310 -35.14 -9.99 -7.34
C VAL A 310 -36.23 -8.99 -6.96
N ILE A 311 -36.44 -8.01 -7.84
CA ILE A 311 -37.74 -7.35 -7.93
C ILE A 311 -38.69 -8.46 -8.36
N PRO A 312 -39.73 -8.84 -7.59
CA PRO A 312 -40.75 -9.70 -8.12
C PRO A 312 -41.35 -8.95 -9.30
N ALA A 313 -41.18 -9.48 -10.51
CA ALA A 313 -41.92 -9.01 -11.65
C ALA A 313 -43.40 -9.14 -11.27
N GLU A 314 -44.08 -8.00 -11.14
CA GLU A 314 -45.53 -7.97 -11.08
C GLU A 314 -46.04 -8.64 -12.36
N THR A 315 -46.67 -9.80 -12.20
CA THR A 315 -47.57 -10.41 -13.18
C THR A 315 -48.78 -10.95 -12.46
#